data_AF-A0A6M7TTH0-F1
#
_entry.id   AF-A0A6M7TTH0-F1
#
_cell.length_a   1.000
_cell.length_b   1.000
_cell.length_c   1.000
_cell.angle_alpha   90.00
_cell.angle_beta   90.00
_cell.angle_gamma   90.00
#
_symmetry.space_group_name_H-M   'P 1'
#
loop_
_entity.id
_entity.type
_entity.pdbx_description
1 polymer ?
#
loop_
_entity_poly.entity_id
_entity_poly.type
_entity_poly.pdbx_seq_one_letter_code
_entity_poly.pdbx_strand_id
1 'polypeptide(L)' 'MGSPEHAVEIIRDKKWTVRVTAYGNTLTFPFEAESYARSYADGQAFRLGVEVAERKKCA' A
#
# COMPACT_ATOMS: atom_id res chain seq x y z
N MET A 1 -6.19 -18.20 -10.55
CA MET A 1 -5.40 -16.95 -10.57
C MET A 1 -5.29 -16.51 -9.12
N GLY A 2 -4.20 -16.92 -8.46
CA GLY A 2 -4.03 -16.70 -7.02
C GLY A 2 -3.89 -15.20 -6.74
N SER A 3 -4.44 -14.75 -5.62
CA SER A 3 -4.20 -13.41 -5.10
C SER A 3 -2.69 -13.13 -5.11
N PRO A 4 -2.25 -11.91 -5.49
CA PRO A 4 -0.83 -11.60 -5.51
C PRO A 4 -0.21 -11.90 -4.14
N GLU A 5 0.84 -12.73 -4.11
CA GLU A 5 1.52 -13.15 -2.87
C GLU A 5 2.06 -11.93 -2.09
N HIS A 6 2.38 -10.87 -2.85
CA HIS A 6 2.80 -9.58 -2.37
C HIS A 6 2.11 -8.45 -3.14
N ALA A 7 1.61 -7.44 -2.43
CA ALA A 7 1.03 -6.24 -3.03
C ALA A 7 1.16 -5.05 -2.09
N VAL A 8 1.41 -3.86 -2.63
CA VAL A 8 1.42 -2.61 -1.86
C VAL A 8 0.45 -1.63 -2.53
N GLU A 9 -0.57 -1.21 -1.79
CA GLU A 9 -1.58 -0.26 -2.27
C GLU A 9 -1.59 1.00 -1.39
N ILE A 10 -1.58 2.18 -1.99
CA ILE A 10 -1.88 3.43 -1.30
C ILE A 10 -3.36 3.77 -1.53
N ILE A 11 -4.15 3.76 -0.48
CA ILE A 11 -5.56 4.12 -0.50
C ILE A 11 -5.70 5.59 -0.10
N ARG A 12 -6.18 6.41 -1.03
CA ARG A 12 -6.50 7.82 -0.79
C ARG A 12 -8.00 7.96 -0.55
N ASP A 13 -8.39 7.99 0.73
CA ASP A 13 -9.73 8.31 1.21
C ASP A 13 -9.63 9.62 2.03
N LYS A 14 -10.10 9.67 3.29
CA LYS A 14 -9.94 10.82 4.20
C LYS A 14 -8.54 10.95 4.81
N LYS A 15 -7.81 9.85 4.90
CA LYS A 15 -6.42 9.76 5.38
C LYS A 15 -5.63 8.89 4.42
N TRP A 16 -4.31 9.08 4.38
CA TRP A 16 -3.43 8.23 3.59
C TRP A 16 -3.33 6.87 4.26
N THR A 17 -3.70 5.81 3.56
CA THR A 17 -3.62 4.46 4.13
C THR A 17 -2.80 3.59 3.21
N VAL A 18 -1.73 2.97 3.71
CA VAL A 18 -0.96 2.00 2.95
C VAL A 18 -1.41 0.61 3.34
N ARG A 19 -1.80 -0.19 2.36
CA ARG A 19 -2.15 -1.59 2.52
C ARG A 19 -1.03 -2.44 1.96
N VAL A 20 -0.46 -3.30 2.78
CA VAL A 20 0.65 -4.18 2.44
C VAL A 20 0.15 -5.61 2.58
N THR A 21 0.09 -6.33 1.47
CA THR A 21 -0.13 -7.77 1.45
C THR A 21 1.21 -8.45 1.26
N ALA A 22 1.57 -9.38 2.15
CA ALA A 22 2.77 -10.19 2.00
C ALA A 22 2.58 -11.54 2.70
N TYR A 23 3.01 -12.63 2.06
CA TYR A 23 3.00 -13.98 2.64
C TYR A 23 1.60 -14.38 3.16
N GLY A 24 0.54 -14.02 2.42
CA GLY A 24 -0.85 -14.30 2.81
C GLY A 24 -1.42 -13.41 3.92
N ASN A 25 -0.67 -12.45 4.46
CA ASN A 25 -1.15 -11.48 5.44
C ASN A 25 -1.32 -10.11 4.82
N THR A 26 -2.42 -9.44 5.16
CA THR A 26 -2.67 -8.06 4.75
C THR A 26 -2.69 -7.14 5.96
N LEU A 27 -1.78 -6.17 5.96
CA LEU A 27 -1.66 -5.13 6.99
C LEU A 27 -2.06 -3.78 6.39
N THR A 28 -2.65 -2.92 7.22
CA THR A 28 -3.05 -1.56 6.83
C THR A 28 -2.49 -0.56 7.82
N PHE A 29 -1.81 0.46 7.30
CA PHE A 29 -1.13 1.49 8.08
C PHE A 29 -1.70 2.86 7.72
N PRO A 30 -2.35 3.56 8.68
CA PRO A 30 -2.82 4.91 8.47
C PRO A 30 -1.68 5.92 8.64
N PHE A 31 -1.70 6.96 7.82
CA PHE A 31 -0.75 8.04 7.78
C PHE A 31 -1.48 9.38 7.59
N GLU A 32 -0.95 10.42 8.24
CA GLU A 32 -1.50 11.77 8.11
C GLU A 32 -0.93 12.51 6.89
N ALA A 33 0.36 12.32 6.60
CA ALA A 33 1.06 12.98 5.50
C ALA A 33 1.22 12.07 4.27
N GLU A 34 0.97 12.64 3.08
CA GLU A 34 1.16 11.95 1.79
C GLU A 34 2.60 11.46 1.63
N SER A 35 3.57 12.35 1.88
CA SER A 35 4.99 12.04 1.69
C SER A 35 5.42 10.84 2.51
N TYR A 36 4.90 10.72 3.73
CA TYR A 36 5.26 9.62 4.62
C TYR A 36 4.61 8.30 4.18
N ALA A 37 3.34 8.34 3.75
CA ALA A 37 2.66 7.19 3.18
C ALA A 37 3.35 6.69 1.91
N ARG A 38 3.77 7.59 1.02
CA ARG A 38 4.50 7.27 -0.20
C ARG A 38 5.88 6.69 0.08
N SER A 39 6.67 7.31 0.96
CA SER A 39 7.97 6.77 1.35
C SER A 39 7.85 5.39 2.01
N TYR A 40 6.82 5.17 2.82
CA TYR A 40 6.58 3.86 3.43
C TYR A 40 6.17 2.82 2.38
N ALA A 41 5.26 3.17 1.48
CA ALA A 41 4.83 2.29 0.39
C ALA A 41 5.97 1.92 -0.54
N ASP A 42 6.80 2.89 -0.94
CA ASP A 42 7.98 2.70 -1.78
C ASP A 42 8.99 1.74 -1.12
N GLY A 43 9.26 1.94 0.17
CA GLY A 43 10.11 1.03 0.94
C GLY A 43 9.56 -0.39 1.03
N GLN A 44 8.24 -0.57 1.17
CA GLN A 44 7.63 -1.90 1.17
C GLN A 44 7.62 -2.53 -0.23
N ALA A 45 7.34 -1.74 -1.27
CA ALA A 45 7.37 -2.15 -2.66
C ALA A 45 8.76 -2.65 -3.06
N PHE A 46 9.80 -1.88 -2.75
CA PHE A 46 11.20 -2.28 -2.97
C PHE A 46 11.54 -3.57 -2.23
N ARG A 47 11.15 -3.68 -0.95
CA ARG A 47 11.45 -4.87 -0.12
C ARG A 47 10.74 -6.13 -0.60
N LEU A 48 9.56 -5.99 -1.20
CA LEU A 48 8.73 -7.10 -1.69
C LEU A 48 8.90 -7.35 -3.19
N GLY A 49 9.63 -6.50 -3.92
CA GLY A 49 9.81 -6.60 -5.36
C GLY A 49 8.53 -6.35 -6.16
N VAL A 50 7.64 -5.49 -5.65
CA VAL A 50 6.36 -5.16 -6.28
C VAL A 50 6.25 -3.68 -6.57
N GLU A 51 5.33 -3.28 -7.46
CA GLU A 51 5.02 -1.87 -7.69
C GLU A 51 3.99 -1.35 -6.69
N VAL A 52 4.06 -0.04 -6.40
CA VAL A 52 3.06 0.64 -5.56
C VAL A 52 1.82 0.94 -6.41
N ALA A 53 0.67 0.40 -6.02
CA ALA A 53 -0.60 0.71 -6.64
C ALA A 53 -1.31 1.86 -5.90
N GLU A 54 -1.52 3.01 -6.55
CA GLU A 54 -2.32 4.11 -5.97
C GLU A 54 -3.81 3.90 -6.28
N ARG A 55 -4.60 3.64 -5.23
CA ARG A 55 -6.06 3.52 -5.30
C ARG A 55 -6.69 4.79 -4.76
N LYS A 56 -7.09 5.68 -5.67
CA LYS A 56 -7.97 6.79 -5.32
C LYS A 56 -9.39 6.25 -5.19
N LYS A 57 -9.99 6.37 -4.01
CA LYS A 57 -11.41 6.03 -3.86
C LYS A 57 -12.21 7.15 -4.52
N CYS A 58 -12.55 7.00 -5.80
CA CYS A 58 -13.59 7.82 -6.41
C CYS A 58 -14.93 7.37 -5.82
N ALA A 59 -15.66 8.34 -5.28
CA ALA A 59 -17.03 8.19 -4.81
C ALA A 59 -17.98 7.89 -5.97
#